data_AF-A0AA86JGF0-F1
#
_entry.id   AF-A0AA86JGF0-F1
#
_cell.length_a   1.000
_cell.length_b   1.000
_cell.length_c   1.000
_cell.angle_alpha   90.00
_cell.angle_beta   90.00
_cell.angle_gamma   90.00
#
_symmetry.space_group_name_H-M   'P 1'
#
loop_
_entity.id
_entity.type
_entity.pdbx_description
1 polymer ?
#
loop_
_entity_poly.entity_id
_entity_poly.type
_entity_poly.pdbx_seq_one_letter_code
_entity_poly.pdbx_strand_id
1 'polypeptide(L)'
;MLEKATVTMPYSELKEIVEKNKEYEDRLSKIKNIETMTEEEFETDPFKKGLDEIFDLMEKASKQSKAAEKQYFIYKSMEKYCEIFSIPKSELLEDISKGKEVEQ
;
A
#
# COMPACT_ATOMS: atom_id res chain seq x y z
N MET A 1 2.17 -27.34 -38.71
CA MET A 1 0.95 -26.51 -38.82
C MET A 1 0.57 -26.11 -37.40
N LEU A 2 0.64 -24.82 -37.07
CA LEU A 2 0.16 -24.29 -35.79
C LEU A 2 -1.34 -24.03 -35.96
N GLU A 3 -2.15 -25.04 -35.65
CA GLU A 3 -3.60 -24.88 -35.55
C GLU A 3 -3.88 -23.74 -34.55
N LYS A 4 -4.73 -22.80 -34.96
CA LYS A 4 -5.11 -21.65 -34.14
C LYS A 4 -5.70 -22.15 -32.83
N ALA A 5 -4.94 -22.07 -31.74
CA ALA A 5 -5.42 -22.32 -30.40
C ALA A 5 -6.38 -21.19 -30.01
N THR A 6 -7.69 -21.42 -30.18
CA THR A 6 -8.72 -20.52 -29.68
C THR A 6 -8.76 -20.67 -28.17
N VAL A 7 -8.15 -19.72 -27.45
CA VAL A 7 -8.24 -19.66 -25.98
C VAL A 7 -9.66 -19.26 -25.62
N THR A 8 -10.52 -20.24 -25.33
CA THR A 8 -11.88 -20.00 -24.82
C THR A 8 -11.80 -19.85 -23.30
N MET A 9 -11.66 -18.63 -22.83
CA MET A 9 -11.80 -18.30 -21.41
C MET A 9 -13.29 -18.32 -21.02
N PRO A 10 -13.67 -18.96 -19.90
CA PRO A 10 -15.01 -18.87 -19.36
C PRO A 10 -15.42 -17.42 -19.10
N TYR A 11 -16.67 -17.07 -19.43
CA TYR A 11 -17.19 -15.71 -19.24
C TYR A 11 -17.08 -15.22 -17.79
N SER A 12 -17.19 -16.12 -16.80
CA SER A 12 -17.01 -15.81 -15.38
C SER A 12 -15.60 -15.29 -15.07
N GLU A 13 -14.57 -15.91 -15.63
CA GLU A 13 -13.17 -15.48 -15.44
C GLU A 13 -12.91 -14.15 -16.13
N LEU A 14 -13.46 -13.95 -17.35
CA LEU A 14 -13.38 -12.66 -18.04
C LEU A 14 -14.07 -11.55 -17.22
N LYS A 15 -15.23 -11.85 -16.64
CA LYS A 15 -16.00 -10.91 -15.82
C LYS A 15 -15.23 -10.51 -14.57
N GLU A 16 -14.62 -11.47 -13.86
CA GLU A 16 -13.76 -11.18 -12.71
C GLU A 16 -12.56 -10.29 -13.08
N ILE A 17 -11.93 -10.54 -14.23
CA ILE A 17 -10.80 -9.72 -14.71
C ILE A 17 -11.27 -8.30 -15.03
N VAL A 18 -12.43 -8.15 -15.68
CA VAL A 18 -13.00 -6.83 -16.00
C VAL A 18 -13.41 -6.07 -14.73
N GLU A 19 -13.99 -6.75 -13.74
CA GLU A 19 -14.36 -6.14 -12.45
C GLU A 19 -13.11 -5.69 -11.68
N LYS A 20 -12.06 -6.52 -11.63
CA LYS A 20 -10.76 -6.13 -11.04
C LYS A 20 -10.12 -4.95 -11.76
N ASN A 21 -10.14 -4.95 -13.09
CA ASN A 21 -9.62 -3.81 -13.87
C ASN A 21 -10.37 -2.52 -13.58
N LYS A 22 -11.71 -2.58 -13.45
CA LYS A 22 -12.51 -1.42 -13.10
C LYS A 22 -12.21 -0.91 -11.69
N GLU A 23 -12.01 -1.82 -10.74
CA GLU A 23 -11.58 -1.46 -9.39
C GLU A 23 -10.20 -0.79 -9.41
N TYR A 24 -9.26 -1.27 -10.24
CA TYR A 24 -7.96 -0.64 -10.42
C TYR A 24 -8.10 0.75 -11.05
N GLU A 25 -8.92 0.95 -12.08
CA GLU A 25 -9.18 2.27 -12.67
C GLU A 25 -9.80 3.26 -11.67
N ASP A 26 -10.74 2.81 -10.85
CA ASP A 26 -11.36 3.63 -9.79
C ASP A 26 -10.33 4.01 -8.70
N ARG A 27 -9.42 3.10 -8.34
CA ARG A 27 -8.30 3.42 -7.43
C ARG A 27 -7.33 4.40 -8.08
N LEU A 28 -7.03 4.24 -9.37
CA LEU A 28 -6.10 5.08 -10.12
C LEU A 28 -6.65 6.49 -10.34
N SER A 29 -7.97 6.64 -10.53
CA SER A 29 -8.62 7.95 -10.63
C SER A 29 -8.59 8.72 -9.30
N LYS A 30 -8.73 8.03 -8.16
CA LYS A 30 -8.53 8.64 -6.83
C LYS A 30 -7.11 9.15 -6.63
N ILE A 31 -6.11 8.42 -7.12
CA ILE A 31 -4.70 8.85 -7.08
C ILE A 31 -4.45 10.04 -8.03
N LYS A 32 -5.04 10.03 -9.23
CA LYS A 32 -4.91 11.12 -10.21
C LYS A 32 -5.53 12.44 -9.76
N ASN A 33 -6.55 12.41 -8.91
CA ASN A 33 -7.14 13.64 -8.37
C ASN A 33 -6.14 14.47 -7.53
N ILE A 34 -5.07 13.87 -7.03
CA ILE A 34 -4.01 14.56 -6.27
C ILE A 34 -3.34 15.66 -7.10
N GLU A 35 -3.14 15.47 -8.41
CA GLU A 35 -2.51 16.49 -9.29
C GLU A 35 -3.40 17.72 -9.50
N THR A 36 -4.70 17.58 -9.27
CA THR A 36 -5.70 18.64 -9.49
C THR A 36 -6.26 19.25 -8.20
N MET A 37 -5.90 18.69 -7.04
CA MET A 37 -6.30 19.21 -5.74
C MET A 37 -5.56 20.49 -5.40
N THR A 38 -6.24 21.38 -4.69
CA THR A 38 -5.59 22.55 -4.08
C THR A 38 -4.69 22.12 -2.91
N GLU A 39 -3.74 22.96 -2.54
CA GLU A 39 -2.82 22.69 -1.42
C GLU A 39 -3.58 22.44 -0.10
N GLU A 40 -4.66 23.19 0.16
CA GLU A 40 -5.50 23.02 1.35
C GLU A 40 -6.27 21.68 1.36
N GLU A 41 -6.74 21.24 0.20
CA GLU A 41 -7.38 19.93 0.05
C GLU A 41 -6.36 18.80 0.22
N PHE A 42 -5.15 18.96 -0.32
CA PHE A 42 -4.07 17.99 -0.19
C PHE A 42 -3.60 17.86 1.27
N GLU A 43 -3.48 18.97 2.00
CA GLU A 43 -3.09 18.99 3.42
C GLU A 43 -4.08 18.24 4.32
N THR A 44 -5.37 18.23 3.95
CA THR A 44 -6.41 17.52 4.71
C THR A 44 -6.62 16.09 4.24
N ASP A 45 -6.01 15.69 3.12
CA ASP A 45 -6.22 14.42 2.47
C ASP A 45 -5.73 13.22 3.31
N PRO A 46 -6.53 12.16 3.48
CA PRO A 46 -6.14 10.97 4.24
C PRO A 46 -4.89 10.25 3.70
N PHE A 47 -4.65 10.29 2.39
CA PHE A 47 -3.43 9.74 1.76
C PHE A 47 -2.21 10.53 2.20
N LYS A 48 -2.25 11.86 2.12
CA LYS A 48 -1.15 12.75 2.58
C LYS A 48 -0.85 12.55 4.05
N LYS A 49 -1.87 12.52 4.91
CA LYS A 49 -1.70 12.24 6.35
C LYS A 49 -1.09 10.86 6.61
N GLY A 50 -1.48 9.86 5.83
CA GLY A 50 -0.89 8.53 5.91
C GLY A 50 0.59 8.53 5.54
N LEU A 51 0.98 9.28 4.51
CA LEU A 51 2.38 9.44 4.13
C LEU A 51 3.19 10.19 5.19
N ASP A 52 2.65 11.27 5.75
CA ASP A 52 3.28 12.00 6.85
C ASP A 52 3.55 11.06 8.05
N GLU A 53 2.58 10.22 8.41
CA GLU A 53 2.73 9.24 9.50
C GLU A 53 3.81 8.18 9.18
N ILE A 54 3.93 7.75 7.92
CA ILE A 54 5.02 6.86 7.48
C ILE A 54 6.38 7.56 7.65
N PHE A 55 6.51 8.82 7.23
CA PHE A 55 7.75 9.57 7.38
C PHE A 55 8.12 9.78 8.85
N ASP A 56 7.16 10.11 9.70
CA ASP A 56 7.37 10.24 11.15
C ASP A 56 7.88 8.93 11.77
N LEU A 57 7.31 7.78 11.37
CA LEU A 57 7.76 6.47 11.83
C LEU A 57 9.18 6.16 11.35
N MET A 58 9.50 6.49 10.09
CA MET A 58 10.84 6.31 9.54
C MET A 58 11.87 7.23 10.22
N GLU A 59 11.49 8.47 10.56
CA GLU A 59 12.33 9.37 11.34
C GLU A 59 12.58 8.81 12.74
N LYS A 60 11.55 8.30 13.43
CA LYS A 60 11.70 7.61 14.71
C LYS A 60 12.62 6.40 14.60
N ALA A 61 12.52 5.61 13.52
CA ALA A 61 13.40 4.48 13.25
C ALA A 61 14.87 4.92 13.11
N SER A 62 15.12 6.02 12.39
CA SER A 62 16.46 6.58 12.18
C SER A 62 17.16 6.99 13.49
N LYS A 63 16.38 7.43 14.47
CA LYS A 63 16.85 7.84 15.80
C LYS A 63 17.14 6.67 16.73
N GLN A 64 16.73 5.44 16.38
CA GLN A 64 17.00 4.25 17.20
C GLN A 64 18.40 3.69 16.97
N SER A 65 19.10 3.40 18.07
CA SER A 65 20.41 2.76 18.06
C SER A 65 20.33 1.23 18.02
N LYS A 66 19.29 0.64 18.64
CA LYS A 66 19.11 -0.82 18.67
C LYS A 66 18.35 -1.29 17.42
N ALA A 67 18.86 -2.35 16.80
CA ALA A 67 18.26 -2.93 15.59
C ALA A 67 16.81 -3.39 15.81
N ALA A 68 16.50 -3.99 16.98
CA ALA A 68 15.14 -4.45 17.29
C ALA A 68 14.13 -3.30 17.41
N GLU A 69 14.52 -2.19 18.02
CA GLU A 69 13.68 -1.00 18.20
C GLU A 69 13.51 -0.25 16.88
N LYS A 70 14.58 -0.18 16.07
CA LYS A 70 14.53 0.32 14.69
C LYS A 70 13.56 -0.49 13.83
N GLN A 71 13.66 -1.82 13.91
CA GLN A 71 12.81 -2.73 13.15
C GLN A 71 11.32 -2.57 13.52
N TYR A 72 11.00 -2.24 14.77
CA TYR A 72 9.63 -1.97 15.19
C TYR A 72 9.02 -0.79 14.44
N PHE A 73 9.73 0.34 14.37
CA PHE A 73 9.24 1.51 13.64
C PHE A 73 9.14 1.27 12.13
N ILE A 74 10.08 0.52 11.55
CA ILE A 74 10.02 0.10 10.14
C ILE A 74 8.81 -0.81 9.89
N TYR A 75 8.55 -1.76 10.79
CA TYR A 75 7.38 -2.63 10.65
C TYR A 75 6.08 -1.81 10.70
N LYS A 76 5.99 -0.87 11.64
CA LYS A 76 4.83 0.03 11.77
C LYS A 76 4.64 0.92 10.54
N SER A 77 5.70 1.45 9.96
CA SER A 77 5.59 2.26 8.74
C SER A 77 5.08 1.42 7.56
N MET A 78 5.51 0.16 7.45
CA MET A 78 5.03 -0.76 6.43
C MET A 78 3.59 -1.23 6.68
N GLU A 79 3.15 -1.37 7.94
CA GLU A 79 1.72 -1.59 8.24
C GLU A 79 0.87 -0.44 7.72
N LYS A 80 1.32 0.79 7.95
CA LYS A 80 0.63 1.99 7.48
C LYS A 80 0.62 2.07 5.95
N TYR A 81 1.73 1.72 5.31
CA TYR A 81 1.80 1.60 3.85
C TYR A 81 0.77 0.62 3.30
N CYS A 82 0.67 -0.58 3.90
CA CYS A 82 -0.32 -1.58 3.52
C CYS A 82 -1.76 -1.04 3.65
N GLU A 83 -2.04 -0.29 4.71
CA GLU A 83 -3.37 0.32 4.92
C GLU A 83 -3.69 1.39 3.86
N ILE A 84 -2.75 2.30 3.56
CA ILE A 84 -2.94 3.37 2.56
C ILE A 84 -3.22 2.79 1.17
N PHE A 85 -2.47 1.77 0.77
CA PHE A 85 -2.59 1.17 -0.56
C PHE A 85 -3.58 0.00 -0.59
N SER A 86 -4.25 -0.30 0.53
CA SER A 86 -5.17 -1.43 0.68
C SER A 86 -4.54 -2.76 0.23
N ILE A 87 -3.28 -2.96 0.60
CA ILE A 87 -2.52 -4.18 0.36
C ILE A 87 -2.67 -5.07 1.60
N PRO A 88 -3.02 -6.36 1.46
CA PRO A 88 -3.05 -7.27 2.59
C PRO A 88 -1.70 -7.34 3.28
N LYS A 89 -1.68 -7.15 4.61
CA LYS A 89 -0.43 -7.20 5.40
C LYS A 89 0.32 -8.52 5.22
N SER A 90 -0.37 -9.63 4.96
CA SER A 90 0.25 -10.92 4.67
C SER A 90 1.16 -10.88 3.43
N GLU A 91 0.82 -10.10 2.40
CA GLU A 91 1.61 -10.06 1.16
C GLU A 91 3.00 -9.43 1.36
N LEU A 92 3.15 -8.54 2.36
CA LEU A 92 4.39 -7.79 2.57
C LEU A 92 5.05 -8.05 3.93
N LEU A 93 4.31 -8.51 4.94
CA LEU A 93 4.76 -8.54 6.34
C LEU A 93 4.70 -9.91 7.01
N GLU A 94 4.18 -10.96 6.35
CA GLU A 94 3.93 -12.27 6.98
C GLU A 94 5.18 -12.85 7.67
N ASP A 95 6.34 -12.79 7.01
CA ASP A 95 7.61 -13.33 7.51
C ASP A 95 8.55 -12.25 8.10
N ILE A 96 8.10 -11.01 8.19
CA ILE A 96 8.95 -9.91 8.68
C ILE A 96 8.86 -9.80 10.20
N SER A 97 10.02 -9.81 10.84
CA SER A 97 10.11 -9.56 12.29
C SER A 97 9.55 -8.18 12.65
N LYS A 98 8.65 -8.16 13.63
CA LYS A 98 8.04 -6.95 14.20
C LYS A 98 8.99 -6.12 15.06
N GLY A 99 10.21 -6.62 15.33
CA GLY A 99 11.14 -5.96 16.25
C GLY A 99 10.65 -5.98 17.70
N LYS A 100 11.17 -5.05 18.50
CA LYS A 100 10.78 -4.88 19.91
C LYS A 100 10.15 -3.50 20.09
N GLU A 101 8.96 -3.48 20.67
CA GLU A 101 8.28 -2.25 21.06
C GLU A 101 9.14 -1.45 22.04
N VAL A 102 9.23 -0.14 21.81
CA VAL A 102 9.99 0.76 22.66
C VAL A 102 9.06 1.20 23.80
N GLU A 103 9.34 0.76 25.02
CA GLU A 103 8.75 1.38 26.21
C GLU A 103 9.26 2.83 26.27
N GLN A 104 8.34 3.79 26.13
CA GLN A 104 8.63 5.22 26.22
C GLN A 104 8.97 5.65 27.65
#